data_AF-A0A924RG23-F1
#
_entry.id   AF-A0A924RG23-F1
#
_cell.length_a   1.000
_cell.length_b   1.000
_cell.length_c   1.000
_cell.angle_alpha   90.00
_cell.angle_beta   90.00
_cell.angle_gamma   90.00
#
_symmetry.space_group_name_H-M   'P 1'
#
loop_
_entity.id
_entity.type
_entity.pdbx_description
1 polymer ?
#
loop_
_entity_poly.entity_id
_entity_poly.type
_entity_poly.pdbx_seq_one_letter_code
_entity_poly.pdbx_strand_id
1 'polypeptide(L)' 'MARRGRTYGALDLGTNNCRLLIARPGPNGFIIVDAYSRVVRLGEGLMEAGRLSDAAMDRTL' A
#
# COMPACT_ATOMS: atom_id res chain seq x y z
N MET A 1 23.51 -9.39 21.89
CA MET A 1 22.18 -8.77 21.67
C MET A 1 21.91 -8.74 20.17
N ALA A 2 20.99 -9.56 19.65
CA ALA A 2 20.70 -9.61 18.21
C ALA A 2 20.04 -8.28 17.78
N ARG A 3 20.70 -7.53 16.89
CA ARG A 3 20.13 -6.33 16.27
C ARG A 3 18.82 -6.76 15.60
N ARG A 4 17.67 -6.28 16.08
CA ARG A 4 16.39 -6.53 15.41
C ARG A 4 16.57 -6.15 13.94
N GLY A 5 16.42 -7.15 13.06
CA GLY A 5 16.57 -6.93 11.62
C GLY A 5 15.63 -5.80 11.19
N ARG A 6 16.16 -4.81 10.47
CA ARG A 6 15.33 -3.71 9.96
C ARG A 6 14.21 -4.31 9.12
N THR A 7 12.98 -3.95 9.44
CA THR A 7 11.80 -4.32 8.67
C THR A 7 11.39 -3.11 7.85
N TYR A 8 11.05 -3.33 6.60
CA TYR A 8 10.70 -2.32 5.61
C TYR A 8 9.22 -2.46 5.28
N GLY A 9 8.54 -1.33 5.10
CA GLY A 9 7.18 -1.28 4.56
C GLY A 9 7.18 -0.54 3.23
N ALA A 10 6.42 -1.04 2.26
CA ALA A 10 6.15 -0.37 1.00
C ALA A 10 4.64 -0.26 0.81
N LEU A 11 4.13 0.98 0.73
CA LEU A 11 2.73 1.29 0.48
C LEU A 11 2.59 1.82 -0.95
N ASP A 12 1.67 1.23 -1.70
CA ASP A 12 1.30 1.61 -3.06
C ASP A 12 -0.19 1.96 -3.09
N LEU A 13 -0.49 3.22 -3.41
CA LEU A 13 -1.86 3.73 -3.52
C LEU A 13 -2.19 3.95 -4.99
N GLY A 14 -2.83 2.94 -5.59
CA GLY A 14 -3.35 3.03 -6.94
C GLY A 14 -4.77 3.61 -6.99
N THR A 15 -5.23 3.94 -8.20
CA THR A 15 -6.61 4.40 -8.44
C THR A 15 -7.66 3.33 -8.13
N ASN A 16 -7.30 2.04 -8.14
CA ASN A 16 -8.23 0.95 -7.85
C ASN A 16 -7.90 0.18 -6.57
N ASN A 17 -6.62 -0.10 -6.34
CA ASN A 17 -6.17 -0.99 -5.28
C ASN A 17 -5.06 -0.33 -4.45
N CYS A 18 -5.11 -0.53 -3.14
CA CYS A 18 -4.10 -0.17 -2.17
C CYS A 18 -3.34 -1.43 -1.74
N ARG A 19 -2.02 -1.42 -1.84
CA ARG A 19 -1.15 -2.54 -1.46
C ARG A 19 -0.15 -2.11 -0.41
N LEU A 20 0.05 -2.94 0.61
CA LEU A 20 1.13 -2.80 1.58
C LEU A 20 1.95 -4.09 1.59
N LEU A 21 3.26 -3.97 1.47
CA LEU A 21 4.20 -5.09 1.64
C LEU A 21 5.12 -4.79 2.81
N ILE A 22 5.29 -5.77 3.70
CA ILE A 22 6.26 -5.73 4.79
C ILE A 22 7.36 -6.73 4.48
N ALA A 23 8.62 -6.31 4.54
CA ALA A 23 9.76 -7.12 4.14
C ALA A 23 10.95 -7.00 5.08
N ARG A 24 11.80 -8.02 5.09
CA ARG A 24 13.10 -8.02 5.78
C ARG A 24 14.23 -8.31 4.79
N PRO A 25 15.43 -7.73 4.97
CA PRO A 25 16.60 -8.09 4.16
C PRO A 25 16.92 -9.57 4.33
N GLY A 26 17.05 -10.28 3.22
CA GLY A 26 17.59 -11.62 3.13
C GLY A 26 18.91 -11.62 2.33
N PRO A 27 19.56 -12.78 2.20
CA PRO A 27 20.85 -12.90 1.51
C PRO A 27 20.85 -12.34 0.07
N ASN A 28 19.74 -12.48 -0.66
CA ASN A 28 19.61 -12.09 -2.07
C ASN A 28 18.47 -11.08 -2.31
N GLY A 29 18.25 -10.13 -1.38
CA GLY A 29 17.23 -9.08 -1.54
C GLY A 29 16.30 -8.99 -0.34
N PHE A 30 14.99 -8.99 -0.59
CA PHE A 30 13.98 -8.85 0.44
C PHE A 30 13.08 -10.10 0.52
N ILE A 31 12.79 -10.53 1.75
CA ILE A 31 11.82 -11.58 2.04
C ILE A 31 10.55 -10.88 2.53
N ILE A 32 9.44 -11.09 1.84
CA ILE A 32 8.13 -10.58 2.26
C ILE A 32 7.68 -11.37 3.49
N VAL A 33 7.33 -10.66 4.56
CA VAL A 33 6.88 -11.25 5.83
C VAL A 33 5.41 -10.94 6.12
N ASP A 34 4.84 -9.93 5.47
CA ASP A 34 3.42 -9.64 5.50
C ASP A 34 3.00 -8.88 4.23
N ALA A 35 1.75 -9.02 3.83
CA ALA A 35 1.19 -8.36 2.67
C ALA A 35 -0.30 -8.07 2.88
N TYR A 36 -0.72 -6.89 2.43
CA TYR A 36 -2.10 -6.45 2.41
C TYR A 36 -2.45 -5.88 1.04
N SER A 37 -3.69 -6.13 0.60
CA SER A 37 -4.23 -5.67 -0.68
C SER A 37 -5.72 -5.45 -0.52
N ARG A 38 -6.21 -4.24 -0.82
CA ARG A 38 -7.63 -3.88 -0.74
C ARG A 38 -8.04 -3.07 -1.96
N VAL A 39 -9.09 -3.53 -2.63
CA VAL A 39 -9.79 -2.72 -3.63
C VAL A 39 -10.46 -1.55 -2.91
N VAL A 40 -10.02 -0.34 -3.21
CA VAL A 40 -10.51 0.91 -2.60
C VAL A 40 -11.22 1.83 -3.60
N ARG A 41 -10.94 1.65 -4.91
CA ARG A 41 -11.46 2.49 -6.00
C ARG A 41 -11.27 3.99 -5.73
N LEU A 42 -10.05 4.37 -5.32
CA LEU A 42 -9.70 5.74 -4.98
C LEU A 42 -9.93 6.72 -6.15
N GLY A 43 -9.69 6.27 -7.39
CA GLY A 43 -9.86 7.07 -8.60
C GLY A 43 -11.27 7.05 -9.21
N GLU A 44 -12.27 6.50 -8.51
CA GLU A 44 -13.67 6.53 -8.97
C GLU A 44 -14.13 7.98 -9.20
N GLY A 45 -14.56 8.28 -10.43
CA GLY A 45 -15.01 9.62 -10.82
C GLY A 45 -13.89 10.66 -11.07
N LEU A 46 -12.61 10.29 -10.92
CA LEU A 46 -11.49 11.25 -10.97
C LEU A 46 -11.36 11.95 -12.33
N MET A 47 -11.51 11.23 -13.45
CA MET A 47 -11.35 11.81 -14.79
C MET A 47 -12.39 12.88 -15.09
N GLU A 48 -13.62 12.69 -14.61
CA GLU A 48 -14.74 13.59 -14.86
C GLU A 48 -14.74 14.76 -13.85
N ALA A 49 -14.51 14.46 -12.57
CA ALA A 49 -14.54 15.47 -11.51
C ALA A 49 -13.25 16.28 -11.39
N GLY A 50 -12.15 15.81 -11.98
CA GLY A 50 -10.82 16.42 -11.86
C GLY A 50 -10.21 16.36 -10.46
N ARG A 51 -10.86 15.68 -9.51
CA ARG A 51 -10.42 15.52 -8.12
C ARG A 51 -10.91 14.19 -7.53
N LEU A 52 -10.26 13.75 -6.47
CA LEU A 52 -10.73 12.60 -5.67
C LEU A 52 -12.03 12.97 -4.94
N SER A 53 -12.95 12.01 -4.85
CA SER A 53 -14.19 12.19 -4.08
C SER A 53 -13.97 11.86 -2.61
N ASP A 54 -14.71 12.53 -1.73
CA ASP A 54 -14.62 12.32 -0.29
C ASP A 54 -14.95 10.87 0.08
N ALA A 55 -16.00 10.30 -0.53
CA ALA A 55 -16.36 8.90 -0.35
C ALA A 55 -15.25 7.91 -0.77
N ALA A 56 -14.47 8.21 -1.81
CA ALA A 56 -13.35 7.36 -2.23
C ALA A 56 -12.16 7.47 -1.26
N MET A 57 -11.93 8.66 -0.71
CA MET A 57 -10.92 8.87 0.33
C MET A 57 -11.32 8.17 1.64
N ASP A 58 -12.57 8.31 2.09
CA ASP A 58 -13.09 7.70 3.32
C ASP A 58 -13.01 6.16 3.30
N ARG A 59 -13.24 5.53 2.16
CA ARG A 59 -13.03 4.06 2.01
C ARG A 59 -11.57 3.64 2.11
N THR A 60 -10.64 4.55 1.82
CA THR A 60 -9.21 4.27 1.76
C THR A 60 -8.53 4.49 3.10
N LEU A 61 -9.01 5.45 3.90
CA LEU A 61 -8.61 5.69 5.30
C LEU A 61 -9.03 4.53 6.22
#